data_AF-A0A510EAN7-F1
#
_entry.id   AF-A0A510EAN7-F1
#
_cell.length_a   1.000
_cell.length_b   1.000
_cell.length_c   1.000
_cell.angle_alpha   90.00
_cell.angle_beta   90.00
_cell.angle_gamma   90.00
#
_symmetry.space_group_name_H-M   'P 1'
#
loop_
_entity.id
_entity.type
_entity.pdbx_description
1 polymer ?
#
loop_
_entity_poly.entity_id
_entity_poly.type
_entity_poly.pdbx_seq_one_letter_code
_entity_poly.pdbx_strand_id
1 'polypeptide(L)'
;MNPYILCTLLMGLGLGTTITFASSHWLLAWMGLEMNTLAILPLMAQHHHPRAVEATTKYFLIQSAAAATILFASSTNAWMTGQWGIHHVVHPLPLSLLTIALFLKIGLAPLHAWMPEVLQGLDLTTGLIVSTWQKLAPFALIVQVVPDMPTLLIGLGVLSMLVGGWGGLNHTQLRKILAYSSIAHLGWMIIVVQFSPNLTALTLLLYIIMTTSVFLLFKLLKTTNMNKLATSWSKIPTVTALTPLILLSLGGLPPLSGFIPKWFIIQELTKQELGVIATLAALSALLSLFFYLRICFSLTLTSSPNNILGPVSWRLTSKQNTLLLSTSTSLSMLLLPLAPAMLSLALLAQ
;
A
#
# COMPACT_ATOMS: atom_id res chain seq x y z
N MET A 1 4.06 16.54 -19.94
CA MET A 1 5.49 16.28 -19.71
C MET A 1 6.09 15.58 -20.92
N ASN A 2 7.33 15.91 -21.30
CA ASN A 2 8.01 15.25 -22.42
C ASN A 2 8.14 13.73 -22.13
N PRO A 3 7.80 12.82 -23.08
CA PRO A 3 7.92 11.38 -22.88
C PRO A 3 9.32 10.92 -22.46
N TYR A 4 10.38 11.59 -22.93
CA TYR A 4 11.75 11.26 -22.51
C TYR A 4 11.99 11.55 -21.02
N ILE A 5 11.47 12.68 -20.53
CA ILE A 5 11.56 13.04 -19.10
C ILE A 5 10.73 12.06 -18.24
N LEU A 6 9.58 11.58 -18.76
CA LEU A 6 8.81 10.55 -18.06
C LEU A 6 9.62 9.26 -17.91
N CYS A 7 10.29 8.83 -18.97
CA CYS A 7 11.12 7.63 -18.95
C CYS A 7 12.28 7.77 -17.95
N THR A 8 13.00 8.90 -17.96
CA THR A 8 14.11 9.12 -17.03
C THR A 8 13.66 9.16 -15.57
N LEU A 9 12.52 9.78 -15.27
CA LEU A 9 11.97 9.79 -13.90
C LEU A 9 11.54 8.39 -13.44
N LEU A 10 10.91 7.60 -14.31
CA LEU A 10 10.55 6.21 -13.99
C LEU A 10 11.80 5.32 -13.80
N MET A 11 12.85 5.52 -14.61
CA MET A 11 14.13 4.86 -14.39
C MET A 11 14.77 5.30 -13.07
N GLY A 12 14.70 6.58 -12.71
CA GLY A 12 15.17 7.09 -11.41
C GLY A 12 14.47 6.42 -10.23
N LEU A 13 13.15 6.19 -10.32
CA LEU A 13 12.40 5.41 -9.34
C LEU A 13 12.84 3.95 -9.25
N GLY A 14 13.16 3.34 -10.39
CA GLY A 14 13.75 2.00 -10.42
C GLY A 14 15.09 1.97 -9.71
N LEU A 15 16.00 2.85 -10.11
CA LEU A 15 17.35 2.95 -9.58
C LEU A 15 17.38 3.18 -8.07
N GLY A 16 16.58 4.12 -7.55
CA GLY A 16 16.52 4.39 -6.12
C GLY A 16 16.09 3.16 -5.31
N THR A 17 15.06 2.43 -5.76
CA THR A 17 14.65 1.17 -5.11
C THR A 17 15.70 0.06 -5.21
N THR A 18 16.36 -0.10 -6.36
CA THR A 18 17.41 -1.12 -6.51
C THR A 18 18.62 -0.83 -5.63
N ILE A 19 18.99 0.44 -5.46
CA ILE A 19 20.11 0.84 -4.60
C ILE A 19 19.79 0.53 -3.14
N THR A 20 18.56 0.77 -2.68
CA THR A 20 18.14 0.39 -1.32
C THR A 20 18.14 -1.12 -1.09
N PHE A 21 17.81 -1.92 -2.11
CA PHE A 21 17.80 -3.38 -1.97
C PHE A 21 19.21 -3.96 -1.95
N ALA A 22 20.12 -3.40 -2.74
CA ALA A 22 21.50 -3.87 -2.84
C ALA A 22 22.42 -3.31 -1.75
N SER A 23 22.01 -2.25 -1.05
CA SER A 23 22.86 -1.58 -0.06
C SER A 23 23.06 -2.43 1.19
N SER A 24 24.30 -2.50 1.67
CA SER A 24 24.66 -2.99 3.01
C SER A 24 24.97 -1.87 4.00
N HIS A 25 25.23 -0.66 3.49
CA HIS A 25 25.62 0.52 4.25
C HIS A 25 24.46 1.53 4.35
N TRP A 26 24.23 2.08 5.55
CA TRP A 26 23.12 3.01 5.81
C TRP A 26 23.09 4.25 4.90
N LEU A 27 24.24 4.86 4.61
CA LEU A 27 24.33 5.99 3.70
C LEU A 27 23.82 5.67 2.28
N LEU A 28 24.12 4.48 1.75
CA LEU A 28 23.66 4.06 0.43
C LEU A 28 22.15 3.81 0.43
N ALA A 29 21.63 3.17 1.49
CA ALA A 29 20.20 3.01 1.68
C ALA A 29 19.49 4.38 1.72
N TRP A 30 20.03 5.34 2.47
CA TRP A 30 19.47 6.70 2.53
C TRP A 30 19.49 7.38 1.15
N MET A 31 20.61 7.29 0.42
CA MET A 31 20.73 7.88 -0.92
C MET A 31 19.67 7.29 -1.89
N GLY A 32 19.43 5.98 -1.85
CA GLY A 32 18.40 5.35 -2.66
C GLY A 32 16.98 5.79 -2.30
N LEU A 33 16.70 5.99 -1.00
CA LEU A 33 15.43 6.57 -0.55
C LEU A 33 15.24 8.01 -1.04
N GLU A 34 16.29 8.84 -1.04
CA GLU A 34 16.21 10.22 -1.54
C GLU A 34 16.10 10.31 -3.06
N MET A 35 16.75 9.40 -3.80
CA MET A 35 16.53 9.31 -5.25
C MET A 35 15.07 8.97 -5.56
N ASN A 36 14.43 8.10 -4.77
CA ASN A 36 13.01 7.79 -4.92
C ASN A 36 12.09 8.98 -4.63
N THR A 37 12.38 9.76 -3.57
CA THR A 37 11.59 10.95 -3.22
C THR A 37 11.71 12.01 -4.32
N LEU A 38 12.92 12.32 -4.77
CA LEU A 38 13.14 13.34 -5.79
C LEU A 38 12.56 12.95 -7.16
N ALA A 39 12.65 11.67 -7.54
CA ALA A 39 12.14 11.20 -8.83
C ALA A 39 10.60 11.21 -8.90
N ILE A 40 9.88 11.02 -7.78
CA ILE A 40 8.40 11.02 -7.80
C ILE A 40 7.77 12.42 -7.78
N LEU A 41 8.45 13.45 -7.24
CA LEU A 41 7.85 14.78 -7.09
C LEU A 41 7.34 15.39 -8.41
N PRO A 42 8.09 15.35 -9.53
CA PRO A 42 7.60 15.87 -10.80
C PRO A 42 6.43 15.04 -11.36
N LEU A 43 6.39 13.73 -11.06
CA LEU A 43 5.28 12.86 -11.45
C LEU A 43 3.99 13.26 -10.72
N MET A 44 4.09 13.67 -9.45
CA MET A 44 2.93 14.13 -8.68
C MET A 44 2.40 15.50 -9.14
N ALA A 45 3.26 16.39 -9.62
CA ALA A 45 2.90 17.75 -10.02
C ALA A 45 2.49 17.89 -11.51
N GLN A 46 2.31 16.78 -12.24
CA GLN A 46 2.16 16.77 -13.70
C GLN A 46 1.05 17.68 -14.26
N HIS A 47 -0.09 17.75 -13.60
CA HIS A 47 -1.26 18.50 -14.11
C HIS A 47 -1.31 19.96 -13.65
N HIS A 48 -0.29 20.47 -12.96
CA HIS A 48 -0.17 21.87 -12.50
C HIS A 48 -1.42 22.43 -11.78
N HIS A 49 -2.31 21.57 -11.29
CA HIS A 49 -3.49 21.95 -10.54
C HIS A 49 -3.08 22.31 -9.11
N PRO A 50 -3.65 23.36 -8.47
CA PRO A 50 -3.25 23.78 -7.13
C PRO A 50 -3.29 22.64 -6.11
N ARG A 51 -4.31 21.77 -6.18
CA ARG A 51 -4.43 20.58 -5.34
C ARG A 51 -3.30 19.55 -5.55
N ALA A 52 -2.83 19.38 -6.79
CA ALA A 52 -1.73 18.47 -7.07
C ALA A 52 -0.43 19.03 -6.50
N VAL A 53 -0.21 20.34 -6.64
CA VAL A 53 0.94 21.05 -6.05
C VAL A 53 0.91 21.03 -4.52
N GLU A 54 -0.26 21.21 -3.89
CA GLU A 54 -0.39 21.07 -2.44
C GLU A 54 -0.09 19.63 -1.96
N ALA A 55 -0.54 18.62 -2.71
CA ALA A 55 -0.21 17.23 -2.40
C ALA A 55 1.29 16.96 -2.56
N THR A 56 1.95 17.52 -3.56
CA THR A 56 3.40 17.35 -3.76
C THR A 56 4.20 18.01 -2.65
N THR A 57 3.81 19.20 -2.19
CA THR A 57 4.50 19.90 -1.10
C THR A 57 4.32 19.15 0.23
N LYS A 58 3.12 18.66 0.53
CA LYS A 58 2.87 17.81 1.71
C LYS A 58 3.73 16.55 1.69
N TYR A 59 3.80 15.86 0.54
CA TYR A 59 4.65 14.69 0.37
C TYR A 59 6.13 15.02 0.57
N PHE A 60 6.62 16.11 -0.06
CA PHE A 60 8.01 16.52 0.06
C PHE A 60 8.43 16.81 1.51
N LEU A 61 7.67 17.62 2.23
CA LEU A 61 8.01 18.02 3.60
C LEU A 61 8.11 16.81 4.54
N ILE A 62 7.17 15.87 4.39
CA ILE A 62 7.09 14.69 5.24
C ILE A 62 8.21 13.71 4.88
N GLN A 63 8.44 13.46 3.60
CA GLN A 63 9.45 12.50 3.17
C GLN A 63 10.88 12.98 3.39
N SER A 64 11.13 14.29 3.30
CA SER A 64 12.41 14.89 3.66
C SER A 64 12.66 14.86 5.17
N ALA A 65 11.64 15.15 5.99
CA ALA A 65 11.74 14.97 7.44
C ALA A 65 12.02 13.50 7.82
N ALA A 66 11.39 12.54 7.15
CA ALA A 66 11.65 11.11 7.33
C ALA A 66 13.11 10.76 6.96
N ALA A 67 13.62 11.30 5.87
CA ALA A 67 14.96 10.99 5.40
C ALA A 67 16.03 11.64 6.30
N ALA A 68 15.81 12.86 6.77
CA ALA A 68 16.68 13.53 7.74
C ALA A 68 16.73 12.75 9.07
N THR A 69 15.60 12.22 9.53
CA THR A 69 15.55 11.38 10.75
C THR A 69 16.24 10.03 10.57
N ILE A 70 16.21 9.42 9.37
CA ILE A 70 17.01 8.22 9.06
C ILE A 70 18.52 8.51 9.12
N LEU A 71 18.98 9.64 8.55
CA LEU A 71 20.40 10.04 8.66
C LEU A 71 20.81 10.33 10.10
N PHE A 72 19.94 10.99 10.86
CA PHE A 72 20.20 11.24 12.27
C PHE A 72 20.28 9.92 13.07
N ALA A 73 19.38 8.98 12.84
CA ALA A 73 19.40 7.67 13.50
C ALA A 73 20.64 6.84 13.11
N SER A 74 21.03 6.83 11.84
CA SER A 74 22.21 6.10 11.39
C SER A 74 23.53 6.74 11.86
N SER A 75 23.65 8.06 11.86
CA SER A 75 24.84 8.75 12.38
C SER A 75 24.99 8.58 13.89
N THR A 76 23.89 8.61 14.65
CA THR A 76 23.93 8.32 16.09
C THR A 76 24.30 6.86 16.37
N ASN A 77 23.81 5.91 15.57
CA ASN A 77 24.24 4.51 15.66
C ASN A 77 25.75 4.37 15.37
N ALA A 78 26.25 5.00 14.31
CA ALA A 78 27.66 4.98 13.95
C ALA A 78 28.54 5.67 15.01
N TRP A 79 28.04 6.73 15.66
CA TRP A 79 28.76 7.39 16.75
C TRP A 79 28.86 6.50 18.00
N MET A 80 27.82 5.72 18.31
CA MET A 80 27.81 4.82 19.46
C MET A 80 28.59 3.52 19.22
N THR A 81 28.48 2.93 18.03
CA THR A 81 28.99 1.57 17.73
C THR A 81 30.18 1.55 16.79
N GLY A 82 30.47 2.66 16.10
CA GLY A 82 31.50 2.73 15.05
C GLY A 82 31.10 2.05 13.73
N GLN A 83 29.89 1.50 13.61
CA GLN A 83 29.47 0.71 12.45
C GLN A 83 28.37 1.40 11.63
N TRP A 84 28.42 1.20 10.32
CA TRP A 84 27.45 1.74 9.36
C TRP A 84 26.59 0.65 8.67
N GLY A 85 26.74 -0.60 9.08
CA GLY A 85 25.99 -1.73 8.53
C GLY A 85 24.51 -1.66 8.89
N ILE A 86 23.63 -2.03 7.95
CA ILE A 86 22.18 -2.00 8.16
C ILE A 86 21.74 -2.96 9.26
N HIS A 87 22.35 -4.15 9.34
CA HIS A 87 22.01 -5.18 10.33
C HIS A 87 22.53 -4.91 11.75
N HIS A 88 23.38 -3.90 11.95
CA HIS A 88 24.03 -3.64 13.23
C HIS A 88 23.47 -2.39 13.90
N VAL A 89 22.18 -2.39 14.21
CA VAL A 89 21.53 -1.33 15.01
C VAL A 89 21.18 -1.90 16.39
N VAL A 90 22.14 -1.81 17.31
CA VAL A 90 22.03 -2.49 18.62
C VAL A 90 21.35 -1.60 19.67
N HIS A 91 21.55 -0.28 19.59
CA HIS A 91 21.08 0.62 20.66
C HIS A 91 19.58 0.98 20.47
N PRO A 92 18.75 0.92 21.54
CA PRO A 92 17.29 1.12 21.44
C PRO A 92 16.90 2.53 20.96
N LEU A 93 17.70 3.56 21.28
CA LEU A 93 17.45 4.93 20.83
C LEU A 93 17.52 5.08 19.30
N PRO A 94 18.65 4.81 18.61
CA PRO A 94 18.70 4.80 17.14
C PRO A 94 17.65 3.89 16.50
N LEU A 95 17.40 2.72 17.07
CA LEU A 95 16.41 1.77 16.56
C LEU A 95 14.99 2.39 16.58
N SER A 96 14.58 2.98 17.71
CA SER A 96 13.27 3.64 17.84
C SER A 96 13.12 4.80 16.85
N LEU A 97 14.14 5.66 16.72
CA LEU A 97 14.13 6.77 15.76
C LEU A 97 14.00 6.26 14.32
N LEU A 98 14.72 5.19 13.99
CA LEU A 98 14.70 4.60 12.66
C LEU A 98 13.35 3.96 12.34
N THR A 99 12.73 3.27 13.30
CA THR A 99 11.37 2.73 13.14
C THR A 99 10.35 3.85 12.91
N ILE A 100 10.39 4.92 13.71
CA ILE A 100 9.50 6.08 13.54
C ILE A 100 9.69 6.72 12.16
N ALA A 101 10.93 6.87 11.71
CA ALA A 101 11.25 7.47 10.42
C ALA A 101 10.75 6.63 9.23
N LEU A 102 10.93 5.30 9.29
CA LEU A 102 10.41 4.38 8.28
C LEU A 102 8.87 4.33 8.28
N PHE A 103 8.24 4.41 9.46
CA PHE A 103 6.78 4.52 9.58
C PHE A 103 6.27 5.82 8.96
N LEU A 104 7.00 6.92 9.14
CA LEU A 104 6.71 8.20 8.50
C LEU A 104 6.80 8.09 6.97
N LYS A 105 7.82 7.40 6.44
CA LYS A 105 7.96 7.16 4.98
C LYS A 105 6.82 6.34 4.39
N ILE A 106 6.39 5.28 5.08
CA ILE A 106 5.34 4.38 4.60
C ILE A 106 3.92 4.95 4.85
N GLY A 107 3.76 5.84 5.82
CA GLY A 107 2.49 6.45 6.19
C GLY A 107 1.66 5.60 7.15
N LEU A 108 2.31 4.97 8.13
CA LEU A 108 1.68 4.19 9.18
C LEU A 108 1.26 5.06 10.36
N ALA A 109 0.26 4.61 11.13
CA ALA A 109 -0.19 5.34 12.32
C ALA A 109 0.92 5.35 13.40
N PRO A 110 1.07 6.46 14.15
CA PRO A 110 0.24 7.67 14.16
C PRO A 110 0.51 8.65 13.00
N LEU A 111 1.60 8.48 12.25
CA LEU A 111 2.11 9.39 11.20
C LEU A 111 1.44 9.18 9.82
N HIS A 112 0.19 8.75 9.81
CA HIS A 112 -0.54 8.32 8.61
C HIS A 112 -1.29 9.45 7.89
N ALA A 113 -1.48 10.61 8.54
CA ALA A 113 -2.39 11.67 8.11
C ALA A 113 -2.10 12.20 6.69
N TRP A 114 -0.85 12.11 6.23
CA TRP A 114 -0.45 12.58 4.91
C TRP A 114 -0.96 11.71 3.77
N MET A 115 -1.08 10.39 3.99
CA MET A 115 -1.35 9.43 2.92
C MET A 115 -2.74 9.65 2.27
N PRO A 116 -3.84 9.85 3.03
CA PRO A 116 -5.15 10.16 2.44
C PRO A 116 -5.20 11.51 1.73
N GLU A 117 -4.47 12.52 2.20
CA GLU A 117 -4.47 13.85 1.60
C GLU A 117 -3.70 13.88 0.28
N VAL A 118 -2.49 13.30 0.27
CA VAL A 118 -1.65 13.21 -0.91
C VAL A 118 -2.36 12.39 -1.98
N LEU A 119 -2.83 11.17 -1.67
CA LEU A 119 -3.54 10.34 -2.64
C LEU A 119 -4.80 11.01 -3.21
N GLN A 120 -5.49 11.84 -2.44
CA GLN A 120 -6.66 12.54 -2.95
C GLN A 120 -6.33 13.60 -4.00
N GLY A 121 -5.17 14.26 -3.90
CA GLY A 121 -4.71 15.28 -4.84
C GLY A 121 -4.06 14.74 -6.11
N LEU A 122 -3.71 13.45 -6.13
CA LEU A 122 -3.03 12.79 -7.24
C LEU A 122 -4.01 12.13 -8.24
N ASP A 123 -3.48 11.86 -9.44
CA ASP A 123 -4.13 11.02 -10.43
C ASP A 123 -4.09 9.54 -10.03
N LEU A 124 -4.93 8.72 -10.67
CA LEU A 124 -5.00 7.30 -10.35
C LEU A 124 -3.70 6.55 -10.68
N THR A 125 -2.96 6.97 -11.71
CA THR A 125 -1.68 6.34 -12.09
C THR A 125 -0.56 6.68 -11.12
N THR A 126 -0.44 7.94 -10.71
CA THR A 126 0.56 8.37 -9.74
C THR A 126 0.20 7.88 -8.34
N GLY A 127 -1.09 7.90 -7.99
CA GLY A 127 -1.60 7.28 -6.77
C GLY A 127 -1.32 5.79 -6.69
N LEU A 128 -1.40 5.06 -7.82
CA LEU A 128 -0.97 3.65 -7.86
C LEU A 128 0.52 3.52 -7.49
N ILE A 129 1.41 4.29 -8.12
CA ILE A 129 2.86 4.26 -7.85
C ILE A 129 3.16 4.56 -6.37
N VAL A 130 2.47 5.54 -5.78
CA VAL A 130 2.61 5.87 -4.35
C VAL A 130 2.11 4.73 -3.45
N SER A 131 1.00 4.10 -3.81
CA SER A 131 0.40 3.04 -3.00
C SER A 131 1.11 1.68 -3.08
N THR A 132 1.96 1.46 -4.09
CA THR A 132 2.68 0.20 -4.34
C THR A 132 4.20 0.39 -4.34
N TRP A 133 4.73 1.08 -5.35
CA TRP A 133 6.18 1.19 -5.60
C TRP A 133 6.91 1.91 -4.47
N GLN A 134 6.38 3.04 -3.99
CA GLN A 134 7.01 3.82 -2.91
C GLN A 134 7.07 3.08 -1.57
N LYS A 135 6.31 1.99 -1.42
CA LYS A 135 6.36 1.17 -0.19
C LYS A 135 7.49 0.16 -0.21
N LEU A 136 8.01 -0.21 -1.38
CA LEU A 136 8.99 -1.30 -1.54
C LEU A 136 10.30 -1.03 -0.78
N ALA A 137 10.94 0.11 -1.06
CA ALA A 137 12.24 0.43 -0.47
C ALA A 137 12.21 0.60 1.06
N PRO A 138 11.28 1.40 1.64
CA PRO A 138 11.17 1.49 3.10
C PRO A 138 10.81 0.16 3.74
N PHE A 139 9.95 -0.66 3.11
CA PHE A 139 9.55 -1.95 3.67
C PHE A 139 10.71 -2.95 3.70
N ALA A 140 11.58 -2.97 2.68
CA ALA A 140 12.79 -3.79 2.71
C ALA A 140 13.73 -3.39 3.86
N LEU A 141 13.88 -2.10 4.15
CA LEU A 141 14.69 -1.66 5.30
C LEU A 141 14.07 -2.08 6.63
N ILE A 142 12.73 -2.04 6.76
CA ILE A 142 12.05 -2.56 7.95
C ILE A 142 12.34 -4.06 8.14
N VAL A 143 12.30 -4.84 7.05
CA VAL A 143 12.63 -6.27 7.07
C VAL A 143 14.10 -6.55 7.34
N GLN A 144 15.03 -5.67 6.96
CA GLN A 144 16.47 -5.87 7.21
C GLN A 144 16.91 -5.46 8.62
N VAL A 145 16.22 -4.49 9.21
CA VAL A 145 16.55 -3.95 10.54
C VAL A 145 15.93 -4.77 11.67
N VAL A 146 14.88 -5.57 11.38
CA VAL A 146 13.97 -6.24 12.34
C VAL A 146 14.26 -5.87 13.80
N PRO A 147 13.58 -4.84 14.32
CA PRO A 147 13.79 -4.39 15.68
C PRO A 147 13.69 -5.53 16.71
N ASP A 148 14.66 -5.62 17.61
CA ASP A 148 14.60 -6.43 18.83
C ASP A 148 13.55 -5.92 19.86
N MET A 149 12.61 -5.08 19.41
CA MET A 149 11.57 -4.42 20.21
C MET A 149 10.16 -4.84 19.73
N PRO A 150 9.73 -6.09 20.03
CA PRO A 150 8.46 -6.64 19.55
C PRO A 150 7.25 -5.80 19.92
N THR A 151 7.23 -5.31 21.15
CA THR A 151 6.10 -4.58 21.71
C THR A 151 5.79 -3.30 20.94
N LEU A 152 6.84 -2.60 20.48
CA LEU A 152 6.69 -1.35 19.72
C LEU A 152 6.08 -1.63 18.34
N LEU A 153 6.62 -2.59 17.59
CA LEU A 153 6.12 -2.95 16.25
C LEU A 153 4.69 -3.45 16.30
N ILE A 154 4.39 -4.37 17.21
CA ILE A 154 3.05 -4.92 17.37
C ILE A 154 2.06 -3.82 17.75
N GLY A 155 2.42 -2.95 18.71
CA GLY A 155 1.59 -1.84 19.14
C GLY A 155 1.26 -0.87 17.99
N LEU A 156 2.28 -0.45 17.22
CA LEU A 156 2.07 0.42 16.06
C LEU A 156 1.32 -0.27 14.93
N GLY A 157 1.56 -1.56 14.71
CA GLY A 157 0.82 -2.39 13.75
C GLY A 157 -0.67 -2.44 14.07
N VAL A 158 -1.04 -2.76 15.31
CA VAL A 158 -2.45 -2.76 15.77
C VAL A 158 -3.06 -1.36 15.65
N LEU A 159 -2.36 -0.32 16.08
CA LEU A 159 -2.82 1.07 15.95
C LEU A 159 -3.15 1.41 14.49
N SER A 160 -2.26 1.05 13.56
CA SER A 160 -2.46 1.33 12.13
C SER A 160 -3.64 0.57 11.52
N MET A 161 -3.89 -0.68 11.95
CA MET A 161 -5.08 -1.42 11.52
C MET A 161 -6.37 -0.78 12.00
N LEU A 162 -6.44 -0.35 13.27
CA LEU A 162 -7.62 0.30 13.84
C LEU A 162 -7.89 1.66 13.17
N VAL A 163 -6.85 2.48 13.03
CA VAL A 163 -6.94 3.79 12.37
C VAL A 163 -7.32 3.65 10.89
N GLY A 164 -6.73 2.68 10.18
CA GLY A 164 -7.08 2.35 8.80
C GLY A 164 -8.54 1.90 8.66
N GLY A 165 -9.01 1.06 9.57
CA GLY A 165 -10.39 0.60 9.63
C GLY A 165 -11.38 1.74 9.85
N TRP A 166 -11.24 2.49 10.95
CA TRP A 166 -12.16 3.59 11.29
C TRP A 166 -12.10 4.76 10.31
N GLY A 167 -10.91 5.16 9.88
CA GLY A 167 -10.72 6.29 8.96
C GLY A 167 -11.35 6.05 7.59
N GLY A 168 -11.40 4.79 7.14
CA GLY A 168 -12.01 4.42 5.85
C GLY A 168 -13.53 4.59 5.79
N LEU A 169 -14.23 4.43 6.92
CA LEU A 169 -15.70 4.39 6.98
C LEU A 169 -16.37 5.70 6.54
N ASN A 170 -15.74 6.83 6.86
CA ASN A 170 -16.35 8.16 6.71
C ASN A 170 -16.15 8.79 5.31
N HIS A 171 -15.38 8.14 4.44
CA HIS A 171 -15.04 8.73 3.14
C HIS A 171 -15.85 8.15 1.98
N THR A 172 -16.22 9.03 1.04
CA THR A 172 -16.90 8.70 -0.23
C THR A 172 -15.99 8.82 -1.45
N GLN A 173 -14.79 9.36 -1.25
CA GLN A 173 -13.76 9.50 -2.27
C GLN A 173 -12.95 8.21 -2.35
N LEU A 174 -12.93 7.59 -3.52
CA LEU A 174 -12.32 6.27 -3.71
C LEU A 174 -10.83 6.27 -3.37
N ARG A 175 -10.11 7.34 -3.71
CA ARG A 175 -8.67 7.47 -3.41
C ARG A 175 -8.38 7.53 -1.91
N LYS A 176 -9.22 8.21 -1.12
CA LYS A 176 -9.10 8.21 0.34
C LYS A 176 -9.42 6.85 0.94
N ILE A 177 -10.46 6.17 0.47
CA ILE A 177 -10.80 4.82 0.94
C ILE A 177 -9.62 3.86 0.67
N LEU A 178 -9.04 3.93 -0.53
CA LEU A 178 -7.84 3.15 -0.85
C LEU A 178 -6.65 3.53 0.02
N ALA A 179 -6.43 4.82 0.33
CA ALA A 179 -5.39 5.25 1.26
C ALA A 179 -5.51 4.58 2.63
N TYR A 180 -6.71 4.62 3.24
CA TYR A 180 -6.98 4.00 4.53
C TYR A 180 -6.88 2.48 4.50
N SER A 181 -7.34 1.85 3.41
CA SER A 181 -7.11 0.42 3.24
C SER A 181 -5.62 0.07 3.19
N SER A 182 -4.83 0.93 2.55
CA SER A 182 -3.40 0.75 2.45
C SER A 182 -2.71 0.83 3.82
N ILE A 183 -3.19 1.71 4.70
CA ILE A 183 -2.73 1.83 6.10
C ILE A 183 -3.09 0.56 6.87
N ALA A 184 -4.32 0.06 6.72
CA ALA A 184 -4.76 -1.16 7.39
C ALA A 184 -3.95 -2.39 6.94
N HIS A 185 -3.75 -2.58 5.63
CA HIS A 185 -2.96 -3.70 5.10
C HIS A 185 -1.51 -3.65 5.55
N LEU A 186 -0.89 -2.48 5.58
CA LEU A 186 0.48 -2.36 6.09
C LEU A 186 0.56 -2.67 7.58
N GLY A 187 -0.48 -2.37 8.37
CA GLY A 187 -0.54 -2.77 9.78
C GLY A 187 -0.47 -4.28 9.98
N TRP A 188 -1.17 -5.04 9.14
CA TRP A 188 -1.06 -6.51 9.11
C TRP A 188 0.37 -6.97 8.82
N MET A 189 1.04 -6.33 7.86
CA MET A 189 2.40 -6.68 7.49
C MET A 189 3.37 -6.43 8.64
N ILE A 190 3.31 -5.26 9.28
CA ILE A 190 4.20 -4.85 10.38
C ILE A 190 4.15 -5.82 11.55
N ILE A 191 2.97 -6.32 11.92
CA ILE A 191 2.83 -7.27 13.04
C ILE A 191 3.64 -8.54 12.81
N VAL A 192 3.74 -9.01 11.56
CA VAL A 192 4.40 -10.28 11.25
C VAL A 192 5.85 -10.13 10.85
N VAL A 193 6.34 -8.91 10.55
CA VAL A 193 7.74 -8.71 10.09
C VAL A 193 8.73 -9.40 11.01
N GLN A 194 8.50 -9.30 12.32
CA GLN A 194 9.40 -9.88 13.31
C GLN A 194 9.33 -11.40 13.41
N PHE A 195 8.16 -12.00 13.20
CA PHE A 195 7.98 -13.44 13.36
C PHE A 195 8.33 -14.21 12.10
N SER A 196 7.96 -13.69 10.93
CA SER A 196 8.25 -14.32 9.64
C SER A 196 8.41 -13.29 8.53
N PRO A 197 9.64 -12.83 8.25
CA PRO A 197 9.88 -11.83 7.20
C PRO A 197 9.42 -12.33 5.81
N ASN A 198 9.55 -13.64 5.53
CA ASN A 198 9.09 -14.24 4.27
C ASN A 198 7.57 -14.11 4.09
N LEU A 199 6.81 -14.32 5.16
CA LEU A 199 5.35 -14.15 5.12
C LEU A 199 5.00 -12.69 4.85
N THR A 200 5.75 -11.75 5.41
CA THR A 200 5.52 -10.33 5.11
C THR A 200 5.80 -9.98 3.66
N ALA A 201 6.86 -10.53 3.05
CA ALA A 201 7.13 -10.36 1.63
C ALA A 201 5.99 -10.91 0.75
N LEU A 202 5.46 -12.10 1.09
CA LEU A 202 4.30 -12.69 0.42
C LEU A 202 3.06 -11.77 0.52
N THR A 203 2.79 -11.26 1.72
CA THR A 203 1.62 -10.39 1.96
C THR A 203 1.73 -9.08 1.18
N LEU A 204 2.94 -8.51 1.09
CA LEU A 204 3.21 -7.30 0.32
C LEU A 204 3.00 -7.55 -1.19
N LEU A 205 3.47 -8.69 -1.72
CA LEU A 205 3.26 -9.06 -3.11
C LEU A 205 1.77 -9.20 -3.44
N LEU A 206 1.01 -9.91 -2.61
CA LEU A 206 -0.45 -10.06 -2.80
C LEU A 206 -1.18 -8.72 -2.70
N TYR A 207 -0.77 -7.86 -1.76
CA TYR A 207 -1.29 -6.50 -1.66
C TYR A 207 -1.01 -5.65 -2.93
N ILE A 208 0.18 -5.73 -3.52
CA ILE A 208 0.49 -5.02 -4.77
C ILE A 208 -0.38 -5.52 -5.92
N ILE A 209 -0.58 -6.84 -6.04
CA ILE A 209 -1.46 -7.41 -7.08
C ILE A 209 -2.91 -6.92 -6.91
N MET A 210 -3.44 -6.95 -5.70
CA MET A 210 -4.83 -6.51 -5.46
C MET A 210 -5.01 -5.01 -5.64
N THR A 211 -4.08 -4.18 -5.15
CA THR A 211 -4.19 -2.72 -5.31
C THR A 211 -4.01 -2.28 -6.76
N THR A 212 -3.08 -2.88 -7.51
CA THR A 212 -2.93 -2.61 -8.96
C THR A 212 -4.23 -2.89 -9.72
N SER A 213 -4.90 -4.00 -9.42
CA SER A 213 -6.18 -4.34 -10.06
C SER A 213 -7.27 -3.29 -9.81
N VAL A 214 -7.42 -2.78 -8.57
CA VAL A 214 -8.44 -1.77 -8.25
C VAL A 214 -8.13 -0.41 -8.86
N PHE A 215 -6.88 0.06 -8.79
CA PHE A 215 -6.49 1.35 -9.40
C PHE A 215 -6.64 1.33 -10.93
N LEU A 216 -6.24 0.24 -11.58
CA LEU A 216 -6.41 0.08 -13.03
C LEU A 216 -7.89 0.02 -13.42
N LEU A 217 -8.72 -0.62 -12.59
CA LEU A 217 -10.15 -0.64 -12.80
C LEU A 217 -10.76 0.77 -12.72
N PHE A 218 -10.44 1.53 -11.67
CA PHE A 218 -10.92 2.90 -11.54
C PHE A 218 -10.40 3.82 -12.65
N LYS A 219 -9.20 3.54 -13.19
CA LYS A 219 -8.66 4.24 -14.36
C LYS A 219 -9.46 3.94 -15.63
N LEU A 220 -9.86 2.68 -15.83
CA LEU A 220 -10.70 2.27 -16.96
C LEU A 220 -12.08 2.91 -16.90
N LEU A 221 -12.71 2.93 -15.72
CA LEU A 221 -14.02 3.55 -15.50
C LEU A 221 -13.96 5.09 -15.44
N LYS A 222 -12.77 5.67 -15.25
CA LYS A 222 -12.54 7.11 -15.02
C LYS A 222 -13.35 7.64 -13.82
N THR A 223 -13.42 6.87 -12.74
CA THR A 223 -14.23 7.17 -11.56
C THR A 223 -13.37 7.41 -10.33
N THR A 224 -13.63 8.51 -9.61
CA THR A 224 -12.90 8.89 -8.40
C THR A 224 -13.78 8.98 -7.16
N ASN A 225 -15.10 9.04 -7.35
CA ASN A 225 -16.10 9.24 -6.30
C ASN A 225 -17.12 8.10 -6.36
N MET A 226 -17.69 7.74 -5.22
CA MET A 226 -18.69 6.68 -5.09
C MET A 226 -19.91 6.88 -6.02
N ASN A 227 -20.45 8.10 -6.13
CA ASN A 227 -21.61 8.37 -7.01
C ASN A 227 -21.28 8.19 -8.50
N LYS A 228 -20.07 8.60 -8.93
CA LYS A 228 -19.62 8.40 -10.32
C LYS A 228 -19.38 6.91 -10.59
N LEU A 229 -18.87 6.19 -9.60
CA LEU A 229 -18.71 4.75 -9.66
C LEU A 229 -20.08 4.08 -9.82
N ALA A 230 -21.09 4.44 -9.02
CA ALA A 230 -22.44 3.89 -9.11
C ALA A 230 -23.00 3.93 -10.55
N THR A 231 -22.92 5.07 -11.24
CA THR A 231 -23.40 5.19 -12.64
C THR A 231 -22.59 4.41 -13.70
N SER A 232 -21.49 3.76 -13.33
CA SER A 232 -20.61 3.08 -14.29
C SER A 232 -21.12 1.71 -14.72
N TRP A 233 -22.07 1.10 -13.98
CA TRP A 233 -22.65 -0.21 -14.30
C TRP A 233 -23.23 -0.26 -15.71
N SER A 234 -23.80 0.86 -16.18
CA SER A 234 -24.36 0.95 -17.52
C SER A 234 -23.29 1.05 -18.62
N LYS A 235 -22.06 1.49 -18.31
CA LYS A 235 -21.04 1.79 -19.35
C LYS A 235 -20.25 0.55 -19.74
N ILE A 236 -19.76 -0.21 -18.76
CA ILE A 236 -18.93 -1.39 -18.97
C ILE A 236 -19.39 -2.48 -17.98
N PRO A 237 -20.51 -3.17 -18.25
CA PRO A 237 -21.17 -4.06 -17.28
C PRO A 237 -20.27 -5.21 -16.82
N THR A 238 -19.43 -5.73 -17.71
CA THR A 238 -18.50 -6.84 -17.41
C THR A 238 -17.48 -6.46 -16.33
N VAL A 239 -16.83 -5.30 -16.48
CA VAL A 239 -15.85 -4.81 -15.50
C VAL A 239 -16.55 -4.47 -14.19
N THR A 240 -17.73 -3.83 -14.25
CA THR A 240 -18.46 -3.51 -13.02
C THR A 240 -18.91 -4.76 -12.27
N ALA A 241 -19.30 -5.84 -12.95
CA ALA A 241 -19.63 -7.11 -12.29
C ALA A 241 -18.42 -7.76 -11.58
N LEU A 242 -17.20 -7.55 -12.09
CA LEU A 242 -15.97 -8.08 -11.48
C LEU A 242 -15.45 -7.23 -10.32
N THR A 243 -15.80 -5.94 -10.25
CA THR A 243 -15.32 -5.05 -9.16
C THR A 243 -15.58 -5.55 -7.75
N PRO A 244 -16.75 -6.14 -7.39
CA PRO A 244 -17.02 -6.49 -6.01
C PRO A 244 -16.08 -7.62 -5.58
N LEU A 245 -15.82 -8.58 -6.47
CA LEU A 245 -14.89 -9.67 -6.22
C LEU A 245 -13.47 -9.16 -5.93
N ILE A 246 -13.02 -8.11 -6.63
CA ILE A 246 -11.71 -7.50 -6.39
C ILE A 246 -11.69 -6.72 -5.06
N LEU A 247 -12.75 -5.99 -4.73
CA LEU A 247 -12.83 -5.25 -3.47
C LEU A 247 -12.96 -6.19 -2.26
N LEU A 248 -13.68 -7.29 -2.42
CA LEU A 248 -13.82 -8.33 -1.39
C LEU A 248 -12.54 -9.16 -1.24
N SER A 249 -11.71 -9.26 -2.29
CA SER A 249 -10.38 -9.87 -2.14
C SER A 249 -9.47 -8.99 -1.28
N LEU A 250 -9.46 -7.67 -1.46
CA LEU A 250 -8.81 -6.75 -0.49
C LEU A 250 -9.41 -6.88 0.92
N GLY A 251 -10.72 -7.05 1.03
CA GLY A 251 -11.42 -7.36 2.28
C GLY A 251 -10.98 -8.68 2.93
N GLY A 252 -10.36 -9.58 2.18
CA GLY A 252 -9.86 -10.87 2.65
C GLY A 252 -10.98 -11.85 2.98
N LEU A 253 -12.02 -11.93 2.15
CA LEU A 253 -13.07 -12.94 2.29
C LEU A 253 -12.66 -14.29 1.67
N PRO A 254 -12.91 -15.43 2.32
CA PRO A 254 -12.88 -16.73 1.64
C PRO A 254 -14.02 -16.74 0.61
N PRO A 255 -13.83 -17.19 -0.66
CA PRO A 255 -12.76 -18.01 -1.26
C PRO A 255 -11.68 -17.24 -2.06
N LEU A 256 -11.50 -15.94 -1.83
CA LEU A 256 -10.63 -15.09 -2.66
C LEU A 256 -9.17 -15.05 -2.17
N SER A 257 -8.24 -14.61 -3.02
CA SER A 257 -6.80 -14.68 -2.71
C SER A 257 -6.33 -13.80 -1.56
N GLY A 258 -6.99 -12.67 -1.30
CA GLY A 258 -6.63 -11.80 -0.17
C GLY A 258 -7.00 -12.36 1.20
N PHE A 259 -7.65 -13.54 1.27
CA PHE A 259 -7.78 -14.30 2.50
C PHE A 259 -6.44 -14.93 2.94
N ILE A 260 -5.59 -15.33 1.98
CA ILE A 260 -4.31 -16.04 2.23
C ILE A 260 -3.42 -15.25 3.21
N PRO A 261 -3.13 -13.95 3.00
CA PRO A 261 -2.30 -13.16 3.91
C PRO A 261 -2.84 -13.15 5.34
N LYS A 262 -4.14 -12.84 5.51
CA LYS A 262 -4.74 -12.69 6.84
C LYS A 262 -4.79 -14.01 7.57
N TRP A 263 -5.11 -15.09 6.87
CA TRP A 263 -5.16 -16.43 7.45
C TRP A 263 -3.79 -16.88 7.95
N PHE A 264 -2.74 -16.77 7.12
CA PHE A 264 -1.39 -17.17 7.53
C PHE A 264 -0.81 -16.28 8.64
N ILE A 265 -1.10 -14.98 8.62
CA ILE A 265 -0.69 -14.08 9.72
C ILE A 265 -1.34 -14.52 11.05
N ILE A 266 -2.64 -14.80 11.05
CA ILE A 266 -3.33 -15.27 12.27
C ILE A 266 -2.72 -16.59 12.75
N GLN A 267 -2.42 -17.50 11.83
CA GLN A 267 -1.78 -18.78 12.19
C GLN A 267 -0.42 -18.56 12.86
N GLU A 268 0.45 -17.71 12.32
CA GLU A 268 1.74 -17.41 12.94
C GLU A 268 1.58 -16.72 14.31
N LEU A 269 0.64 -15.79 14.45
CA LEU A 269 0.37 -15.16 15.75
C LEU A 269 -0.11 -16.15 16.81
N THR A 270 -0.93 -17.13 16.43
CA THR A 270 -1.36 -18.18 17.36
C THR A 270 -0.24 -19.13 17.77
N LYS A 271 0.75 -19.38 16.89
CA LYS A 271 1.94 -20.17 17.24
C LYS A 271 2.80 -19.48 18.30
N GLN A 272 2.81 -18.15 18.31
CA GLN A 272 3.56 -17.33 19.28
C GLN A 272 2.74 -17.01 20.55
N GLU A 273 1.64 -17.72 20.78
CA GLU A 273 0.73 -17.52 21.93
C GLU A 273 0.07 -16.12 22.00
N LEU A 274 0.14 -15.32 20.93
CA LEU A 274 -0.43 -13.96 20.86
C LEU A 274 -1.91 -13.96 20.44
N GLY A 275 -2.72 -14.79 21.11
CA GLY A 275 -4.14 -14.99 20.76
C GLY A 275 -4.98 -13.70 20.82
N VAL A 276 -4.75 -12.84 21.81
CA VAL A 276 -5.48 -11.57 21.97
C VAL A 276 -5.18 -10.58 20.83
N ILE A 277 -3.94 -10.53 20.36
CA ILE A 277 -3.56 -9.66 19.24
C ILE A 277 -4.16 -10.20 17.94
N ALA A 278 -4.17 -11.52 17.75
CA ALA A 278 -4.78 -12.15 16.58
C ALA A 278 -6.29 -11.86 16.50
N THR A 279 -7.02 -11.91 17.62
CA THR A 279 -8.46 -11.58 17.63
C THR A 279 -8.72 -10.10 17.36
N LEU A 280 -7.92 -9.19 17.95
CA LEU A 280 -8.00 -7.75 17.65
C LEU A 280 -7.71 -7.45 16.18
N ALA A 281 -6.68 -8.09 15.61
CA ALA A 281 -6.35 -7.96 14.19
C ALA A 281 -7.53 -8.42 13.31
N ALA A 282 -8.10 -9.61 13.59
CA ALA A 282 -9.24 -10.14 12.86
C ALA A 282 -10.48 -9.20 12.93
N LEU A 283 -10.81 -8.67 14.11
CA LEU A 283 -11.91 -7.71 14.27
C LEU A 283 -11.68 -6.41 13.50
N SER A 284 -10.44 -5.90 13.50
CA SER A 284 -10.09 -4.70 12.73
C SER A 284 -10.26 -4.90 11.21
N ALA A 285 -10.03 -6.12 10.70
CA ALA A 285 -10.26 -6.44 9.30
C ALA A 285 -11.75 -6.39 8.91
N LEU A 286 -12.68 -6.64 9.83
CA LEU A 286 -14.11 -6.52 9.56
C LEU A 286 -14.52 -5.06 9.32
N LEU A 287 -13.88 -4.10 9.99
CA LEU A 287 -14.10 -2.66 9.74
C LEU A 287 -13.72 -2.29 8.31
N SER A 288 -12.60 -2.82 7.81
CA SER A 288 -12.19 -2.55 6.42
C SER A 288 -13.10 -3.22 5.40
N LEU A 289 -13.53 -4.44 5.69
CA LEU A 289 -14.51 -5.16 4.89
C LEU A 289 -15.83 -4.39 4.75
N PHE A 290 -16.30 -3.72 5.81
CA PHE A 290 -17.56 -2.96 5.77
C PHE A 290 -17.53 -1.83 4.73
N PHE A 291 -16.48 -1.01 4.66
CA PHE A 291 -16.44 0.06 3.66
C PHE A 291 -16.29 -0.48 2.23
N TYR A 292 -15.68 -1.67 2.05
CA TYR A 292 -15.67 -2.33 0.74
C TYR A 292 -17.06 -2.80 0.34
N LEU A 293 -17.79 -3.46 1.26
CA LEU A 293 -19.19 -3.84 1.01
C LEU A 293 -20.04 -2.62 0.63
N ARG A 294 -19.88 -1.49 1.33
CA ARG A 294 -20.57 -0.24 0.99
C ARG A 294 -20.32 0.18 -0.47
N ILE A 295 -19.09 0.06 -0.97
CA ILE A 295 -18.78 0.34 -2.37
C ILE A 295 -19.46 -0.68 -3.29
N CYS A 296 -19.36 -1.98 -2.99
CA CYS A 296 -19.99 -3.05 -3.75
C CYS A 296 -21.51 -2.84 -3.90
N PHE A 297 -22.18 -2.47 -2.81
CA PHE A 297 -23.61 -2.17 -2.78
C PHE A 297 -23.98 -1.04 -3.74
N SER A 298 -23.22 0.05 -3.71
CA SER A 298 -23.51 1.23 -4.54
C SER A 298 -23.33 1.02 -6.05
N LEU A 299 -22.54 0.02 -6.43
CA LEU A 299 -22.19 -0.19 -7.83
C LEU A 299 -22.99 -1.32 -8.49
N THR A 300 -23.04 -2.49 -7.86
CA THR A 300 -23.51 -3.73 -8.52
C THR A 300 -24.78 -4.28 -7.91
N LEU A 301 -24.86 -4.32 -6.58
CA LEU A 301 -26.01 -4.93 -5.89
C LEU A 301 -27.25 -4.04 -5.94
N THR A 302 -27.08 -2.74 -6.21
CA THR A 302 -28.18 -1.80 -6.44
C THR A 302 -27.97 -1.05 -7.75
N SER A 303 -29.06 -0.78 -8.47
CA SER A 303 -29.03 0.01 -9.70
C SER A 303 -29.30 1.48 -9.40
N SER A 304 -28.26 2.32 -9.41
CA SER A 304 -28.41 3.77 -9.23
C SER A 304 -28.99 4.44 -10.49
N PRO A 305 -29.78 5.53 -10.35
CA PRO A 305 -30.30 6.28 -11.49
C PRO A 305 -29.14 6.84 -12.34
N ASN A 306 -29.28 6.78 -13.66
CA ASN A 306 -28.28 7.25 -14.62
C ASN A 306 -28.72 8.54 -15.30
N ASN A 307 -27.75 9.31 -15.81
CA ASN A 307 -28.03 10.55 -16.54
C ASN A 307 -28.58 10.24 -17.94
N ILE A 308 -29.40 11.14 -18.48
CA ILE A 308 -30.02 11.04 -19.82
C ILE A 308 -28.96 10.88 -20.94
N LEU A 309 -27.77 11.46 -20.76
CA LEU A 309 -26.64 11.35 -21.71
C LEU A 309 -25.82 10.05 -21.58
N GLY A 310 -26.13 9.18 -20.61
CA GLY A 310 -25.49 7.88 -20.41
C GLY A 310 -25.37 7.00 -21.66
N PRO A 311 -26.44 6.77 -22.45
CA PRO A 311 -26.40 5.86 -23.61
C PRO A 311 -25.49 6.32 -24.75
N VAL A 312 -25.09 7.60 -24.80
CA VAL A 312 -24.10 8.08 -25.78
C VAL A 312 -22.77 7.32 -25.61
N SER A 313 -22.40 7.01 -24.36
CA SER A 313 -21.16 6.29 -24.07
C SER A 313 -21.17 4.83 -24.52
N TRP A 314 -22.33 4.22 -24.76
CA TRP A 314 -22.45 2.82 -25.20
C TRP A 314 -21.94 2.61 -26.62
N ARG A 315 -21.98 3.66 -27.46
CA ARG A 315 -21.53 3.59 -28.85
C ARG A 315 -20.02 3.70 -29.01
N LEU A 316 -19.31 4.10 -27.95
CA LEU A 316 -17.87 4.34 -27.98
C LEU A 316 -17.12 3.17 -27.35
N THR A 317 -16.14 2.64 -28.06
CA THR A 317 -15.23 1.61 -27.53
C THR A 317 -14.02 2.24 -26.84
N SER A 318 -13.60 1.67 -25.72
CA SER A 318 -12.39 2.13 -25.03
C SER A 318 -11.14 1.61 -25.72
N LYS A 319 -10.21 2.52 -26.07
CA LYS A 319 -8.88 2.16 -26.64
C LYS A 319 -7.79 1.91 -25.59
N GLN A 320 -8.16 1.79 -24.31
CA GLN A 320 -7.16 1.59 -23.24
C GLN A 320 -6.66 0.15 -23.24
N ASN A 321 -5.36 -0.04 -23.01
CA ASN A 321 -4.79 -1.38 -22.90
C ASN A 321 -5.27 -2.06 -21.60
N THR A 322 -5.94 -3.20 -21.73
CA THR A 322 -6.56 -3.94 -20.64
C THR A 322 -5.77 -5.16 -20.19
N LEU A 323 -4.65 -5.50 -20.84
CA LEU A 323 -3.86 -6.70 -20.53
C LEU A 323 -3.42 -6.75 -19.06
N LEU A 324 -2.86 -5.67 -18.53
CA LEU A 324 -2.41 -5.62 -17.13
C LEU A 324 -3.59 -5.72 -16.15
N LEU A 325 -4.75 -5.19 -16.54
CA LEU A 325 -5.96 -5.31 -15.73
C LEU A 325 -6.46 -6.76 -15.72
N SER A 326 -6.51 -7.44 -16.86
CA SER A 326 -6.99 -8.84 -16.91
C SER A 326 -6.09 -9.78 -16.12
N THR A 327 -4.76 -9.61 -16.20
CA THR A 327 -3.82 -10.45 -15.44
C THR A 327 -3.85 -10.17 -13.95
N SER A 328 -3.88 -8.89 -13.53
CA SER A 328 -3.97 -8.55 -12.10
C SER A 328 -5.31 -8.97 -11.48
N THR A 329 -6.41 -8.85 -12.22
CA THR A 329 -7.74 -9.27 -11.74
C THR A 329 -7.85 -10.78 -11.59
N SER A 330 -7.35 -11.57 -12.55
CA SER A 330 -7.36 -13.04 -12.44
C SER A 330 -6.54 -13.52 -11.24
N LEU A 331 -5.34 -12.96 -11.03
CA LEU A 331 -4.50 -13.25 -9.86
C LEU A 331 -5.18 -12.83 -8.54
N SER A 332 -5.88 -11.70 -8.51
CA SER A 332 -6.60 -11.23 -7.31
C SER A 332 -7.77 -12.14 -6.88
N MET A 333 -8.24 -13.04 -7.74
CA MET A 333 -9.36 -13.94 -7.43
C MET A 333 -8.92 -15.39 -7.25
N LEU A 334 -8.05 -15.90 -8.14
CA LEU A 334 -7.87 -17.35 -8.33
C LEU A 334 -6.63 -17.94 -7.64
N LEU A 335 -5.88 -17.19 -6.84
CA LEU A 335 -4.66 -17.69 -6.20
C LEU A 335 -4.89 -18.57 -4.95
N LEU A 336 -6.10 -18.64 -4.39
CA LEU A 336 -6.37 -19.40 -3.15
C LEU A 336 -6.01 -20.90 -3.21
N PRO A 337 -6.28 -21.65 -4.30
CA PRO A 337 -5.86 -23.05 -4.40
C PRO A 337 -4.35 -23.25 -4.36
N LEU A 338 -3.56 -22.22 -4.70
CA LEU A 338 -2.10 -22.26 -4.66
C LEU A 338 -1.53 -21.89 -3.27
N ALA A 339 -2.38 -21.66 -2.27
CA ALA A 339 -1.96 -21.29 -0.92
C ALA A 339 -0.96 -22.30 -0.30
N PRO A 340 -1.12 -23.63 -0.42
CA PRO A 340 -0.14 -24.57 0.14
C PRO A 340 1.26 -24.43 -0.48
N ALA A 341 1.33 -24.18 -1.79
CA ALA A 341 2.60 -23.97 -2.49
C ALA A 341 3.24 -22.62 -2.12
N MET A 342 2.43 -21.58 -1.91
CA MET A 342 2.94 -20.29 -1.40
C MET A 342 3.48 -20.41 0.03
N LEU A 343 2.81 -21.20 0.88
CA LEU A 343 3.25 -21.43 2.25
C LEU A 343 4.56 -22.22 2.29
N SER A 344 4.70 -23.27 1.47
CA SER A 344 5.94 -24.05 1.44
C SER A 344 7.14 -23.19 1.02
N LEU A 345 6.97 -22.31 0.02
CA LEU A 345 8.00 -21.35 -0.38
C LEU A 345 8.36 -20.36 0.75
N ALA A 346 7.38 -19.92 1.54
CA ALA A 346 7.63 -19.00 2.65
C ALA A 346 8.35 -19.69 3.84
N LEU A 347 8.04 -20.96 4.09
CA LEU A 347 8.62 -21.75 5.18
C LEU A 347 10.00 -22.35 4.83
N LEU A 348 10.26 -22.72 3.58
CA LEU A 348 11.54 -23.29 3.12
C LEU A 348 12.72 -22.30 3.21
N ALA A 349 12.44 -21.01 3.42
CA ALA A 349 13.43 -19.95 3.55
C ALA A 349 13.59 -19.46 5.01
N GLN A 350 13.08 -20.20 5.98
CA GLN A 350 13.51 -20.16 7.40
C GLN A 350 14.69 -21.11 7.58
#